data_AF-A0A1M3BGK6-F1
#
_entry.id   AF-A0A1M3BGK6-F1
#
_cell.length_a   1.000
_cell.length_b   1.000
_cell.length_c   1.000
_cell.angle_alpha   90.00
_cell.angle_beta   90.00
_cell.angle_gamma   90.00
#
_symmetry.space_group_name_H-M   'P 1'
#
loop_
_entity.id
_entity.type
_entity.pdbx_description
1 polymer ?
#
loop_
_entity_poly.entity_id
_entity_poly.type
_entity_poly.pdbx_seq_one_letter_code
_entity_poly.pdbx_strand_id
1 'polypeptide(L)'
;MTRRRALGLAGVAGAAYVAGPLGTFGGGGDAADPQAAEAASSCVLAPEVTEGPYWVDVREKRSDVRAGQSGVPLTLDLYVYRSDDSCEPEAGAVVDIWHCNASGLYSDEAANGTSGQTWLRGYQETDSTGHVRFTTIFPGWYMGRCVHIHLRVRTFSGSSTTYNFTTQLFFDESVAAAVFATSPYSAHGTTPDITNSADGIYQQEVKAGNVLMPSLSGGTSAGYSGTVGIGLSGLPASSSNTAASSSGSGGSSGSGSSTDTAVEASLVSRRFIHAGDRRELVLGLKAGERIAAEANLMRGGRSVAHKRIAALAPGRHNLAVPIGDATPAGAAQLKLTLTDRAGNSRTIRKRVAIPNG
;
A
#
# COMPACT_ATOMS: atom_id res chain seq x y z
N MET A 1 50.99 39.98 -25.02
CA MET A 1 49.58 40.45 -25.09
C MET A 1 48.96 39.91 -26.37
N THR A 2 48.28 38.77 -26.29
CA THR A 2 48.06 37.90 -27.46
C THR A 2 46.62 37.95 -27.95
N ARG A 3 46.53 38.07 -29.28
CA ARG A 3 45.41 38.52 -30.10
C ARG A 3 44.35 37.43 -30.30
N ARG A 4 43.08 37.86 -30.31
CA ARG A 4 41.95 37.11 -30.88
C ARG A 4 42.22 36.77 -32.36
N ARG A 5 42.02 35.52 -32.74
CA ARG A 5 41.74 35.08 -34.12
C ARG A 5 40.76 33.91 -34.10
N ALA A 6 39.76 34.02 -34.97
CA ALA A 6 38.76 33.02 -35.28
C ALA A 6 39.34 31.91 -36.19
N LEU A 7 38.71 30.74 -36.14
CA LEU A 7 38.73 29.73 -37.21
C LEU A 7 37.37 29.02 -37.19
N GLY A 8 36.68 29.10 -38.33
CA GLY A 8 35.53 28.27 -38.67
C GLY A 8 35.92 27.09 -39.58
N LEU A 9 34.87 26.46 -40.14
CA LEU A 9 34.75 25.39 -41.16
C LEU A 9 33.93 24.23 -40.56
N ALA A 10 32.99 23.53 -41.21
CA ALA A 10 32.29 23.54 -42.50
C ALA A 10 31.06 22.60 -42.26
N GLY A 11 29.89 22.58 -42.91
CA GLY A 11 29.53 22.81 -44.31
C GLY A 11 29.17 21.48 -45.00
N VAL A 12 27.89 21.29 -45.39
CA VAL A 12 27.35 20.41 -46.47
C VAL A 12 27.23 18.89 -46.15
N ALA A 13 26.21 18.06 -46.47
CA ALA A 13 24.95 18.01 -47.24
C ALA A 13 23.99 17.02 -46.48
N GLY A 14 22.66 16.95 -46.58
CA GLY A 14 21.75 17.15 -47.71
C GLY A 14 21.45 15.83 -48.43
N ALA A 15 20.39 15.10 -48.04
CA ALA A 15 19.51 14.31 -48.93
C ALA A 15 18.43 13.53 -48.14
N ALA A 16 17.18 13.75 -48.52
CA ALA A 16 16.00 13.04 -48.05
C ALA A 16 15.99 11.58 -48.51
N TYR A 17 15.47 10.69 -47.64
CA TYR A 17 14.87 9.43 -48.07
C TYR A 17 13.50 9.25 -47.42
N VAL A 18 12.58 8.83 -48.28
CA VAL A 18 11.16 8.60 -48.11
C VAL A 18 10.90 7.55 -47.03
N ALA A 19 10.06 7.85 -46.05
CA ALA A 19 9.46 6.86 -45.17
C ALA A 19 7.94 6.86 -45.37
N GLY A 20 7.42 5.82 -46.02
CA GLY A 20 5.99 5.53 -46.09
C GLY A 20 5.44 5.10 -44.72
N PRO A 21 4.10 5.01 -44.57
CA PRO A 21 3.50 4.71 -43.28
C PRO A 21 3.69 3.22 -42.97
N LEU A 22 4.58 2.92 -42.04
CA LEU A 22 4.58 1.63 -41.34
C LEU A 22 3.50 1.72 -40.24
N GLY A 23 2.53 0.82 -40.34
CA GLY A 23 1.38 0.76 -39.45
C GLY A 23 1.79 0.71 -37.98
N THR A 24 1.13 1.55 -37.19
CA THR A 24 1.09 1.46 -35.74
C THR A 24 0.46 0.12 -35.37
N PHE A 25 1.31 -0.84 -34.97
CA PHE A 25 0.84 -1.95 -34.18
C PHE A 25 0.39 -1.38 -32.83
N GLY A 26 -0.94 -1.28 -32.67
CA GLY A 26 -1.58 -0.97 -31.42
C GLY A 26 -1.28 -2.06 -30.40
N GLY A 27 -0.35 -1.77 -29.50
CA GLY A 27 -0.32 -2.36 -28.17
C GLY A 27 -0.88 -1.32 -27.23
N GLY A 28 -2.15 -1.48 -26.84
CA GLY A 28 -2.71 -0.77 -25.70
C GLY A 28 -1.95 -1.21 -24.45
N GLY A 29 -0.90 -0.49 -24.10
CA GLY A 29 -0.47 -0.43 -22.71
C GLY A 29 -1.43 0.52 -22.02
N ASP A 30 -2.19 0.02 -21.04
CA ASP A 30 -2.89 0.88 -20.09
C ASP A 30 -1.88 1.91 -19.60
N ALA A 31 -2.09 3.18 -19.96
CA ALA A 31 -1.32 4.25 -19.37
C ALA A 31 -1.60 4.17 -17.87
N ALA A 32 -0.59 3.76 -17.10
CA ALA A 32 -0.69 3.74 -15.64
C ALA A 32 -1.18 5.13 -15.20
N ASP A 33 -2.25 5.15 -14.39
CA ASP A 33 -2.78 6.39 -13.83
C ASP A 33 -1.61 7.15 -13.17
N PRO A 34 -1.29 8.40 -13.60
CA PRO A 34 -0.23 9.18 -12.99
C PRO A 34 -0.37 9.29 -11.47
N GLN A 35 -1.60 9.28 -10.95
CA GLN A 35 -1.88 9.33 -9.51
C GLN A 35 -1.56 8.00 -8.82
N ALA A 36 -1.79 6.87 -9.49
CA ALA A 36 -1.36 5.55 -9.02
C ALA A 36 0.17 5.41 -9.06
N ALA A 37 0.84 6.01 -10.05
CA ALA A 37 2.29 5.99 -10.15
C ALA A 37 2.96 6.82 -9.03
N GLU A 38 2.42 8.00 -8.71
CA GLU A 38 2.86 8.83 -7.59
C GLU A 38 2.59 8.13 -6.23
N ALA A 39 1.40 7.56 -6.03
CA ALA A 39 1.05 6.83 -4.80
C ALA A 39 1.89 5.54 -4.62
N ALA A 40 2.20 4.83 -5.71
CA ALA A 40 3.07 3.66 -5.68
C ALA A 40 4.53 4.04 -5.37
N SER A 41 4.98 5.22 -5.82
CA SER A 41 6.33 5.74 -5.50
C SER A 41 6.51 6.02 -4.00
N SER A 42 5.41 6.34 -3.29
CA SER A 42 5.37 6.57 -1.85
C SER A 42 4.91 5.35 -1.05
N CYS A 43 5.04 4.13 -1.58
CA CYS A 43 4.69 2.87 -0.91
C CYS A 43 5.49 2.65 0.38
N VAL A 44 5.13 3.42 1.39
CA VAL A 44 5.69 3.44 2.72
C VAL A 44 4.68 2.75 3.62
N LEU A 45 5.20 1.96 4.56
CA LEU A 45 4.38 1.25 5.53
C LEU A 45 3.49 2.26 6.28
N ALA A 46 2.19 2.04 6.24
CA ALA A 46 1.24 2.77 7.06
C ALA A 46 1.38 2.32 8.53
N PRO A 47 1.36 3.25 9.49
CA PRO A 47 1.35 2.92 10.90
C PRO A 47 -0.05 2.41 11.33
N GLU A 48 -0.09 1.32 12.08
CA GLU A 48 -1.32 0.90 12.77
C GLU A 48 -1.50 1.79 14.01
N VAL A 49 -2.68 2.40 14.17
CA VAL A 49 -2.99 3.22 15.33
C VAL A 49 -4.35 2.87 15.93
N THR A 50 -4.60 3.43 17.11
CA THR A 50 -5.81 3.16 17.88
C THR A 50 -7.06 3.53 17.09
N GLU A 51 -8.03 2.61 17.05
CA GLU A 51 -9.32 2.75 16.33
C GLU A 51 -10.15 3.96 16.78
N GLY A 52 -10.01 4.35 18.06
CA GLY A 52 -10.86 5.37 18.67
C GLY A 52 -12.26 4.83 18.97
N PRO A 53 -13.07 5.57 19.76
CA PRO A 53 -14.34 5.06 20.27
C PRO A 53 -15.49 5.05 19.25
N TYR A 54 -15.30 5.67 18.08
CA TYR A 54 -16.37 5.99 17.13
C TYR A 54 -16.44 5.06 15.92
N TRP A 55 -15.73 3.93 15.91
CA TRP A 55 -15.86 2.95 14.85
C TRP A 55 -17.24 2.28 14.90
N VAL A 56 -17.91 2.25 13.75
CA VAL A 56 -19.17 1.54 13.53
C VAL A 56 -19.07 0.83 12.19
N ASP A 57 -19.25 -0.49 12.17
CA ASP A 57 -19.37 -1.26 10.93
C ASP A 57 -20.77 -1.02 10.32
N VAL A 58 -20.93 0.15 9.70
CA VAL A 58 -22.19 0.56 9.05
C VAL A 58 -22.57 -0.33 7.87
N ARG A 59 -21.62 -1.13 7.37
CA ARG A 59 -21.78 -2.05 6.21
C ARG A 59 -22.41 -1.37 4.99
N GLU A 60 -22.07 -0.11 4.76
CA GLU A 60 -22.60 0.68 3.65
C GLU A 60 -21.55 0.87 2.55
N LYS A 61 -21.68 0.12 1.44
CA LYS A 61 -20.81 0.23 0.26
C LYS A 61 -21.19 1.47 -0.55
N ARG A 62 -20.49 2.59 -0.36
CA ARG A 62 -20.75 3.83 -1.10
C ARG A 62 -19.48 4.67 -1.26
N SER A 63 -19.34 5.25 -2.45
CA SER A 63 -18.25 6.18 -2.76
C SER A 63 -18.58 7.59 -2.26
N ASP A 64 -19.80 8.10 -2.45
CA ASP A 64 -20.23 9.36 -1.85
C ASP A 64 -20.74 9.12 -0.43
N VAL A 65 -19.95 9.54 0.55
CA VAL A 65 -20.27 9.36 1.98
C VAL A 65 -20.90 10.62 2.60
N ARG A 66 -21.06 11.71 1.84
CA ARG A 66 -21.53 13.00 2.40
C ARG A 66 -22.90 12.89 3.05
N ALA A 67 -23.82 12.15 2.41
CA ALA A 67 -25.18 11.92 2.88
C ALA A 67 -25.86 13.19 3.45
N GLY A 68 -25.74 14.31 2.71
CA GLY A 68 -26.34 15.60 3.04
C GLY A 68 -25.51 16.53 3.93
N GLN A 69 -24.32 16.12 4.40
CA GLN A 69 -23.44 17.00 5.17
C GLN A 69 -22.87 18.12 4.29
N SER A 70 -22.90 19.34 4.83
CA SER A 70 -22.34 20.54 4.21
C SER A 70 -20.88 20.73 4.62
N GLY A 71 -20.04 21.17 3.69
CA GLY A 71 -18.62 21.40 3.91
C GLY A 71 -17.88 21.64 2.59
N VAL A 72 -16.57 21.90 2.69
CA VAL A 72 -15.70 22.03 1.52
C VAL A 72 -15.57 20.63 0.91
N PRO A 73 -15.94 20.42 -0.37
CA PRO A 73 -15.87 19.10 -0.99
C PRO A 73 -14.45 18.54 -0.97
N LEU A 74 -14.33 17.23 -0.72
CA LEU A 74 -13.08 16.49 -0.79
C LEU A 74 -13.32 15.20 -1.59
N THR A 75 -12.65 15.06 -2.73
CA THR A 75 -12.51 13.77 -3.40
C THR A 75 -11.22 13.12 -2.91
N LEU A 76 -11.30 11.89 -2.42
CA LEU A 76 -10.21 11.18 -1.79
C LEU A 76 -9.93 9.88 -2.55
N ASP A 77 -8.77 9.83 -3.19
CA ASP A 77 -8.23 8.68 -3.91
C ASP A 77 -7.24 7.95 -3.00
N LEU A 78 -7.57 6.71 -2.64
CA LEU A 78 -6.76 5.86 -1.77
C LEU A 78 -6.24 4.67 -2.57
N TYR A 79 -4.95 4.41 -2.45
CA TYR A 79 -4.32 3.26 -3.09
C TYR A 79 -3.74 2.33 -2.03
N VAL A 80 -4.10 1.05 -2.05
CA VAL A 80 -3.61 0.05 -1.10
C VAL A 80 -2.56 -0.82 -1.77
N TYR A 81 -1.39 -0.88 -1.16
CA TYR A 81 -0.24 -1.63 -1.66
C TYR A 81 0.30 -2.61 -0.63
N ARG A 82 0.94 -3.68 -1.11
CA ARG A 82 1.70 -4.61 -0.28
C ARG A 82 3.14 -4.12 -0.13
N SER A 83 3.44 -3.43 0.99
CA SER A 83 4.76 -2.82 1.23
C SER A 83 5.88 -3.83 1.39
N ASP A 84 5.57 -5.06 1.82
CA ASP A 84 6.51 -6.18 1.90
C ASP A 84 6.64 -6.98 0.59
N ASP A 85 5.90 -6.60 -0.46
CA ASP A 85 5.85 -7.29 -1.74
C ASP A 85 5.99 -6.37 -2.96
N SER A 86 7.10 -5.64 -3.03
CA SER A 86 7.43 -4.80 -4.20
C SER A 86 6.37 -3.75 -4.54
N CYS A 87 5.51 -3.41 -3.57
CA CYS A 87 4.43 -2.44 -3.74
C CYS A 87 3.40 -2.85 -4.79
N GLU A 88 3.18 -4.16 -4.92
CA GLU A 88 2.07 -4.70 -5.70
C GLU A 88 0.74 -4.16 -5.13
N PRO A 89 -0.21 -3.74 -5.98
CA PRO A 89 -1.53 -3.34 -5.51
C PRO A 89 -2.29 -4.47 -4.83
N GLU A 90 -3.02 -4.15 -3.76
CA GLU A 90 -3.92 -5.08 -3.09
C GLU A 90 -5.35 -4.89 -3.60
N ALA A 91 -5.77 -5.75 -4.52
CA ALA A 91 -7.14 -5.78 -5.05
C ALA A 91 -8.10 -6.54 -4.13
N GLY A 92 -9.37 -6.10 -4.07
CA GLY A 92 -10.42 -6.74 -3.25
C GLY A 92 -10.35 -6.45 -1.75
N ALA A 93 -9.49 -5.53 -1.31
CA ALA A 93 -9.47 -5.07 0.06
C ALA A 93 -10.66 -4.13 0.31
N VAL A 94 -11.35 -4.34 1.43
CA VAL A 94 -12.40 -3.43 1.89
C VAL A 94 -11.74 -2.29 2.64
N VAL A 95 -11.94 -1.07 2.16
CA VAL A 95 -11.44 0.16 2.77
C VAL A 95 -12.63 0.93 3.31
N ASP A 96 -12.66 1.13 4.62
CA ASP A 96 -13.65 1.94 5.31
C ASP A 96 -13.05 3.30 5.68
N ILE A 97 -13.83 4.36 5.54
CA ILE A 97 -13.51 5.67 6.11
C ILE A 97 -14.62 6.15 7.04
N TRP A 98 -14.23 6.88 8.09
CA TRP A 98 -15.17 7.64 8.92
C TRP A 98 -14.52 8.90 9.47
N HIS A 99 -15.29 9.97 9.58
CA HIS A 99 -14.80 11.22 10.18
C HIS A 99 -15.94 12.10 10.70
N CYS A 100 -15.57 13.10 11.50
CA CYS A 100 -16.52 14.09 11.97
C CYS A 100 -16.94 15.07 10.85
N ASN A 101 -18.10 15.70 11.01
CA ASN A 101 -18.56 16.76 10.12
C ASN A 101 -17.83 18.09 10.39
N ALA A 102 -18.23 19.15 9.67
CA ALA A 102 -17.64 20.47 9.80
C ALA A 102 -17.73 21.09 11.21
N SER A 103 -18.65 20.60 12.06
CA SER A 103 -18.84 21.04 13.45
C SER A 103 -18.23 20.07 14.47
N GLY A 104 -17.41 19.10 14.04
CA GLY A 104 -16.74 18.17 14.96
C GLY A 104 -17.60 17.02 15.46
N LEU A 105 -18.81 16.83 14.92
CA LEU A 105 -19.70 15.75 15.35
C LEU A 105 -19.48 14.49 14.50
N TYR A 106 -19.50 13.33 15.13
CA TYR A 106 -19.59 12.03 14.45
C TYR A 106 -21.03 11.60 14.29
N SER A 107 -21.33 10.89 13.20
CA SER A 107 -22.60 10.19 13.00
C SER A 107 -22.66 8.92 13.85
N ASP A 108 -23.87 8.48 14.18
CA ASP A 108 -24.13 7.34 15.06
C ASP A 108 -23.51 7.47 16.46
N GLU A 109 -23.45 8.70 16.99
CA GLU A 109 -22.92 8.97 18.32
C GLU A 109 -24.01 9.58 19.20
N ALA A 110 -24.41 8.87 20.25
CA ALA A 110 -25.46 9.30 21.16
C ALA A 110 -25.10 10.60 21.89
N ALA A 111 -23.83 10.76 22.28
CA ALA A 111 -23.35 11.99 22.92
C ALA A 111 -23.46 13.23 22.00
N ASN A 112 -23.44 13.02 20.68
CA ASN A 112 -23.60 14.07 19.68
C ASN A 112 -25.06 14.26 19.24
N GLY A 113 -25.99 13.41 19.71
CA GLY A 113 -27.39 13.41 19.28
C GLY A 113 -27.58 12.93 17.83
N THR A 114 -26.68 12.07 17.33
CA THR A 114 -26.65 11.64 15.92
C THR A 114 -26.91 10.14 15.73
N SER A 115 -27.43 9.46 16.74
CA SER A 115 -27.72 8.02 16.72
C SER A 115 -28.52 7.59 15.48
N GLY A 116 -28.10 6.50 14.85
CA GLY A 116 -28.71 5.94 13.64
C GLY A 116 -28.41 6.70 12.34
N GLN A 117 -27.69 7.82 12.39
CA GLN A 117 -27.23 8.53 11.20
C GLN A 117 -25.94 7.86 10.68
N THR A 118 -25.76 7.79 9.36
CA THR A 118 -24.58 7.12 8.78
C THR A 118 -23.65 8.06 8.01
N TRP A 119 -23.95 9.36 7.89
CA TRP A 119 -23.16 10.29 7.08
C TRP A 119 -21.67 10.30 7.45
N LEU A 120 -20.83 10.63 6.46
CA LEU A 120 -19.37 10.64 6.52
C LEU A 120 -18.77 9.30 6.98
N ARG A 121 -19.48 8.21 6.70
CA ARG A 121 -19.03 6.82 6.88
C ARG A 121 -19.34 6.03 5.61
N GLY A 122 -18.47 5.11 5.25
CA GLY A 122 -18.75 4.16 4.19
C GLY A 122 -17.52 3.34 3.86
N TYR A 123 -17.73 2.30 3.06
CA TYR A 123 -16.64 1.49 2.55
C TYR A 123 -16.69 1.35 1.05
N GLN A 124 -15.53 1.09 0.48
CA GLN A 124 -15.33 0.72 -0.91
C GLN A 124 -14.43 -0.52 -0.95
N GLU A 125 -14.35 -1.15 -2.11
CA GLU A 125 -13.51 -2.31 -2.33
C GLU A 125 -12.49 -1.95 -3.39
N THR A 126 -11.21 -2.22 -3.14
CA THR A 126 -10.14 -1.84 -4.04
C THR A 126 -10.24 -2.58 -5.36
N ASP A 127 -10.03 -1.86 -6.46
CA ASP A 127 -9.97 -2.45 -7.80
C ASP A 127 -8.64 -3.17 -8.05
N SER A 128 -8.41 -3.61 -9.30
CA SER A 128 -7.18 -4.31 -9.71
C SER A 128 -5.90 -3.48 -9.54
N THR A 129 -6.02 -2.16 -9.42
CA THR A 129 -4.92 -1.23 -9.18
C THR A 129 -4.77 -0.86 -7.70
N GLY A 130 -5.53 -1.52 -6.81
CA GLY A 130 -5.54 -1.24 -5.38
C GLY A 130 -6.30 0.04 -5.04
N HIS A 131 -7.07 0.60 -5.97
CA HIS A 131 -7.67 1.92 -5.85
C HIS A 131 -9.09 1.89 -5.30
N VAL A 132 -9.39 2.83 -4.41
CA VAL A 132 -10.76 3.26 -4.10
C VAL A 132 -10.87 4.77 -4.12
N ARG A 133 -12.05 5.28 -4.49
CA ARG A 133 -12.38 6.69 -4.42
C ARG A 133 -13.56 6.94 -3.49
N PHE A 134 -13.43 7.97 -2.67
CA PHE A 134 -14.52 8.53 -1.88
C PHE A 134 -14.80 9.99 -2.28
N THR A 135 -16.07 10.37 -2.26
CA THR A 135 -16.51 11.76 -2.28
C THR A 135 -17.04 12.10 -0.90
N THR A 136 -16.40 13.06 -0.23
CA THR A 136 -16.72 13.49 1.13
C THR A 136 -16.60 15.02 1.27
N ILE A 137 -16.57 15.52 2.51
CA ILE A 137 -16.17 16.89 2.85
C ILE A 137 -14.85 16.87 3.62
N PHE A 138 -14.09 17.95 3.58
CA PHE A 138 -12.94 18.12 4.47
C PHE A 138 -13.39 18.01 5.94
N PRO A 139 -12.74 17.21 6.80
CA PRO A 139 -13.21 16.98 8.16
C PRO A 139 -13.12 18.25 9.02
N GLY A 140 -14.01 18.39 10.01
CA GLY A 140 -13.82 19.33 11.10
C GLY A 140 -12.77 18.83 12.10
N TRP A 141 -12.80 19.39 13.32
CA TRP A 141 -12.05 18.86 14.47
C TRP A 141 -12.98 18.71 15.65
N TYR A 142 -12.56 17.95 16.66
CA TYR A 142 -13.24 17.86 17.95
C TYR A 142 -12.19 17.91 19.06
N MET A 143 -12.64 18.24 20.26
CA MET A 143 -11.76 18.52 21.39
C MET A 143 -10.76 17.38 21.65
N GLY A 144 -9.50 17.75 21.84
CA GLY A 144 -8.43 16.83 22.22
C GLY A 144 -7.78 16.08 21.05
N ARG A 145 -8.12 16.39 19.80
CA ARG A 145 -7.55 15.74 18.61
C ARG A 145 -7.28 16.73 17.48
N CYS A 146 -6.20 16.52 16.74
CA CYS A 146 -5.95 17.24 15.48
C CYS A 146 -6.93 16.79 14.38
N VAL A 147 -6.89 17.43 13.21
CA VAL A 147 -7.78 17.16 12.07
C VAL A 147 -7.42 15.82 11.43
N HIS A 148 -8.38 14.90 11.32
CA HIS A 148 -8.13 13.57 10.77
C HIS A 148 -9.35 12.93 10.09
N ILE A 149 -9.09 11.96 9.22
CA ILE A 149 -10.06 10.95 8.75
C ILE A 149 -9.58 9.60 9.23
N HIS A 150 -10.43 8.82 9.86
CA HIS A 150 -10.10 7.44 10.19
C HIS A 150 -10.19 6.55 8.96
N LEU A 151 -9.30 5.56 8.89
CA LEU A 151 -9.22 4.60 7.80
C LEU A 151 -9.04 3.20 8.35
N ARG A 152 -9.78 2.24 7.79
CA ARG A 152 -9.62 0.81 8.10
C ARG A 152 -9.52 0.01 6.81
N VAL A 153 -8.55 -0.91 6.74
CA VAL A 153 -8.41 -1.86 5.64
C VAL A 153 -8.64 -3.27 6.15
N ARG A 154 -9.54 -3.99 5.50
CA ARG A 154 -9.90 -5.38 5.82
C ARG A 154 -9.78 -6.25 4.58
N THR A 155 -9.29 -7.47 4.74
CA THR A 155 -9.37 -8.52 3.71
C THR A 155 -10.15 -9.70 4.23
N PHE A 156 -10.81 -10.43 3.33
CA PHE A 156 -11.71 -11.52 3.69
C PHE A 156 -11.38 -12.81 2.93
N SER A 157 -11.64 -13.95 3.55
CA SER A 157 -11.76 -15.24 2.89
C SER A 157 -13.15 -15.79 3.20
N GLY A 158 -14.03 -15.78 2.19
CA GLY A 158 -15.47 -15.93 2.42
C GLY A 158 -15.99 -14.84 3.36
N SER A 159 -16.63 -15.24 4.46
CA SER A 159 -17.10 -14.31 5.50
C SER A 159 -16.08 -14.05 6.62
N SER A 160 -14.90 -14.68 6.57
CA SER A 160 -13.90 -14.57 7.63
C SER A 160 -12.93 -13.43 7.36
N THR A 161 -12.78 -12.50 8.31
CA THR A 161 -11.76 -11.45 8.25
C THR A 161 -10.38 -12.07 8.40
N THR A 162 -9.51 -11.84 7.42
CA THR A 162 -8.14 -12.40 7.37
C THR A 162 -7.06 -11.36 7.61
N TYR A 163 -7.40 -10.08 7.42
CA TYR A 163 -6.58 -8.94 7.76
C TYR A 163 -7.48 -7.82 8.25
N ASN A 164 -7.00 -7.05 9.21
CA ASN A 164 -7.75 -5.97 9.82
C ASN A 164 -6.77 -4.94 10.36
N PHE A 165 -6.71 -3.78 9.72
CA PHE A 165 -5.73 -2.75 10.00
C PHE A 165 -6.41 -1.40 10.09
N THR A 166 -6.13 -0.65 11.16
CA THR A 166 -6.71 0.67 11.40
C THR A 166 -5.61 1.72 11.47
N THR A 167 -5.82 2.84 10.79
CA THR A 167 -4.91 3.98 10.73
C THR A 167 -5.69 5.29 10.61
N GLN A 168 -5.00 6.42 10.51
CA GLN A 168 -5.63 7.73 10.32
C GLN A 168 -4.93 8.52 9.22
N LEU A 169 -5.70 9.31 8.48
CA LEU A 169 -5.19 10.32 7.56
C LEU A 169 -5.18 11.66 8.29
N PHE A 170 -4.06 12.36 8.22
CA PHE A 170 -3.88 13.70 8.79
C PHE A 170 -3.79 14.75 7.69
N PHE A 171 -3.91 16.03 8.07
CA PHE A 171 -3.97 17.13 7.13
C PHE A 171 -3.00 18.24 7.49
N ASP A 172 -2.50 18.92 6.45
CA ASP A 172 -1.63 20.08 6.63
C ASP A 172 -2.41 21.23 7.30
N GLU A 173 -1.82 21.82 8.34
CA GLU A 173 -2.48 22.84 9.16
C GLU A 173 -2.80 24.12 8.37
N SER A 174 -2.03 24.44 7.33
CA SER A 174 -2.32 25.59 6.47
C SER A 174 -3.55 25.35 5.59
N VAL A 175 -3.74 24.12 5.12
CA VAL A 175 -4.96 23.73 4.40
C VAL A 175 -6.16 23.73 5.33
N ALA A 176 -6.01 23.14 6.52
CA ALA A 176 -7.07 23.14 7.53
C ALA A 176 -7.48 24.57 7.91
N ALA A 177 -6.52 25.47 8.14
CA ALA A 177 -6.79 26.87 8.44
C ALA A 177 -7.56 27.59 7.31
N ALA A 178 -7.21 27.32 6.04
CA ALA A 178 -7.94 27.87 4.90
C ALA A 178 -9.39 27.38 4.86
N VAL A 179 -9.63 26.09 5.12
CA VAL A 179 -10.97 25.50 5.19
C VAL A 179 -11.78 26.09 6.35
N PHE A 180 -11.18 26.22 7.53
CA PHE A 180 -11.87 26.70 8.73
C PHE A 180 -12.23 28.19 8.68
N ALA A 181 -11.62 28.96 7.78
CA ALA A 181 -12.05 30.32 7.47
C ALA A 181 -13.36 30.39 6.65
N THR A 182 -13.88 29.26 6.15
CA THR A 182 -15.08 29.21 5.30
C THR A 182 -16.31 28.69 6.03
N SER A 183 -17.51 28.99 5.51
CA SER A 183 -18.75 28.38 5.98
C SER A 183 -18.84 26.92 5.49
N PRO A 184 -19.36 25.97 6.31
CA PRO A 184 -19.92 26.15 7.65
C PRO A 184 -18.90 26.06 8.80
N TYR A 185 -17.63 25.75 8.50
CA TYR A 185 -16.60 25.50 9.52
C TYR A 185 -16.36 26.67 10.47
N SER A 186 -16.37 27.90 9.95
CA SER A 186 -16.13 29.10 10.75
C SER A 186 -17.15 29.32 11.88
N ALA A 187 -18.32 28.69 11.80
CA ALA A 187 -19.32 28.69 12.88
C ALA A 187 -18.92 27.80 14.06
N HIS A 188 -18.09 26.79 13.84
CA HIS A 188 -17.49 25.95 14.90
C HIS A 188 -16.24 26.61 15.51
N GLY A 189 -15.57 27.46 14.72
CA GLY A 189 -14.35 28.19 15.08
C GLY A 189 -13.39 28.22 13.90
N THR A 190 -12.23 28.87 14.06
CA THR A 190 -11.21 28.93 13.00
C THR A 190 -9.91 28.22 13.37
N THR A 191 -9.78 27.77 14.62
CA THR A 191 -8.53 27.25 15.17
C THR A 191 -8.81 26.00 16.00
N PRO A 192 -8.29 24.83 15.62
CA PRO A 192 -8.31 23.62 16.45
C PRO A 192 -7.58 23.82 17.78
N ASP A 193 -8.02 23.12 18.81
CA ASP A 193 -7.40 23.14 20.14
C ASP A 193 -6.09 22.32 20.19
N ILE A 194 -5.93 21.37 19.27
CA ILE A 194 -4.75 20.48 19.18
C ILE A 194 -4.14 20.54 17.77
N THR A 195 -2.86 20.87 17.70
CA THR A 195 -2.03 20.79 16.48
C THR A 195 -1.65 19.34 16.18
N ASN A 196 -1.21 19.05 14.95
CA ASN A 196 -0.66 17.74 14.60
C ASN A 196 0.50 17.36 15.54
N SER A 197 1.39 18.32 15.82
CA SER A 197 2.53 18.09 16.72
C SER A 197 2.15 17.82 18.18
N ALA A 198 0.98 18.28 18.63
CA ALA A 198 0.48 18.06 19.98
C ALA A 198 -0.46 16.83 20.10
N ASP A 199 -0.93 16.26 18.98
CA ASP A 199 -1.82 15.10 18.98
C ASP A 199 -1.06 13.80 19.27
N GLY A 200 -1.52 13.08 20.31
CA GLY A 200 -0.87 11.86 20.76
C GLY A 200 -0.90 10.70 19.75
N ILE A 201 -1.86 10.66 18.83
CA ILE A 201 -1.95 9.65 17.77
C ILE A 201 -1.06 10.04 16.59
N TYR A 202 -1.07 11.30 16.18
CA TYR A 202 -0.13 11.80 15.16
C TYR A 202 1.32 11.51 15.58
N GLN A 203 1.66 11.74 16.85
CA GLN A 203 3.00 11.41 17.37
C GLN A 203 3.30 9.91 17.39
N GLN A 204 2.30 9.03 17.48
CA GLN A 204 2.51 7.58 17.33
C GLN A 204 2.90 7.23 15.90
N GLU A 205 2.25 7.83 14.91
CA GLU A 205 2.57 7.64 13.50
C GLU A 205 3.98 8.15 13.16
N VAL A 206 4.33 9.36 13.62
CA VAL A 206 5.69 9.90 13.49
C VAL A 206 6.74 8.93 14.07
N LYS A 207 6.49 8.38 15.26
CA LYS A 207 7.40 7.40 15.90
C LYS A 207 7.47 6.07 15.15
N ALA A 208 6.37 5.65 14.54
CA ALA A 208 6.32 4.46 13.69
C ALA A 208 7.03 4.67 12.34
N GLY A 209 7.37 5.92 12.00
CA GLY A 209 8.25 6.28 10.88
C GLY A 209 7.53 6.77 9.63
N ASN A 210 6.20 6.90 9.67
CA ASN A 210 5.40 7.42 8.56
C ASN A 210 4.10 8.03 9.06
N VAL A 211 3.60 9.08 8.40
CA VAL A 211 2.30 9.69 8.65
C VAL A 211 1.55 9.76 7.33
N LEU A 212 0.31 9.31 7.31
CA LEU A 212 -0.50 9.35 6.09
C LEU A 212 -1.10 10.75 5.90
N MET A 213 -0.47 11.55 5.04
CA MET A 213 -0.93 12.89 4.65
C MET A 213 -1.34 12.87 3.18
N PRO A 214 -2.63 13.08 2.83
CA PRO A 214 -3.03 13.15 1.44
C PRO A 214 -2.33 14.31 0.72
N SER A 215 -1.81 14.04 -0.48
CA SER A 215 -1.37 15.09 -1.39
C SER A 215 -2.60 15.81 -1.92
N LEU A 216 -2.82 17.04 -1.48
CA LEU A 216 -4.01 17.82 -1.82
C LEU A 216 -3.74 18.79 -2.98
N SER A 217 -4.69 18.87 -3.90
CA SER A 217 -4.77 19.89 -4.94
C SER A 217 -6.16 20.53 -4.95
N GLY A 218 -6.27 21.75 -5.48
CA GLY A 218 -7.51 22.53 -5.46
C GLY A 218 -7.53 23.60 -4.38
N GLY A 219 -8.72 23.90 -3.87
CA GLY A 219 -8.92 25.02 -2.94
C GLY A 219 -10.35 25.12 -2.43
N THR A 220 -10.56 25.95 -1.42
CA THR A 220 -11.84 26.02 -0.67
C THR A 220 -13.06 26.38 -1.52
N SER A 221 -12.91 27.08 -2.65
CA SER A 221 -14.03 27.42 -3.54
C SER A 221 -14.50 26.26 -4.43
N ALA A 222 -13.57 25.42 -4.90
CA ALA A 222 -13.87 24.31 -5.82
C ALA A 222 -13.91 22.94 -5.09
N GLY A 223 -13.37 22.87 -3.89
CA GLY A 223 -13.05 21.63 -3.20
C GLY A 223 -11.61 21.19 -3.43
N TYR A 224 -11.22 20.14 -2.71
CA TYR A 224 -9.91 19.52 -2.81
C TYR A 224 -10.01 18.13 -3.45
N SER A 225 -8.98 17.75 -4.21
CA SER A 225 -8.70 16.38 -4.59
C SER A 225 -7.47 15.91 -3.82
N GLY A 226 -7.60 14.82 -3.07
CA GLY A 226 -6.56 14.25 -2.24
C GLY A 226 -6.17 12.86 -2.70
N THR A 227 -4.87 12.58 -2.77
CA THR A 227 -4.34 11.25 -3.09
C THR A 227 -3.41 10.75 -1.99
N VAL A 228 -3.54 9.49 -1.60
CA VAL A 228 -2.61 8.85 -0.65
C VAL A 228 -2.41 7.37 -0.98
N GLY A 229 -1.15 6.93 -0.88
CA GLY A 229 -0.75 5.52 -0.93
C GLY A 229 -0.65 4.92 0.46
N ILE A 230 -1.17 3.70 0.63
CA ILE A 230 -1.26 2.99 1.90
C ILE A 230 -0.49 1.68 1.74
N GLY A 231 0.76 1.66 2.21
CA GLY A 231 1.56 0.44 2.21
C GLY A 231 1.22 -0.43 3.41
N LEU A 232 0.72 -1.64 3.20
CA LEU A 232 0.43 -2.61 4.25
C LEU A 232 1.42 -3.76 4.23
N SER A 233 1.79 -4.25 5.42
CA SER A 233 2.63 -5.44 5.57
C SER A 233 1.87 -6.56 6.26
N GLY A 234 2.28 -7.81 6.00
CA GLY A 234 1.67 -8.98 6.62
C GLY A 234 0.27 -9.32 6.08
N LEU A 235 -0.13 -8.77 4.93
CA LEU A 235 -1.35 -9.17 4.24
C LEU A 235 -1.29 -10.69 3.92
N PRO A 236 -2.40 -11.44 4.02
CA PRO A 236 -2.50 -12.80 3.52
C PRO A 236 -2.08 -12.87 2.05
N ALA A 237 -1.51 -13.99 1.58
CA ALA A 237 -1.12 -14.10 0.18
C ALA A 237 -2.34 -13.87 -0.72
N SER A 238 -2.25 -12.94 -1.69
CA SER A 238 -3.33 -12.70 -2.63
C SER A 238 -3.65 -13.99 -3.37
N SER A 239 -4.89 -14.47 -3.23
CA SER A 239 -5.41 -15.51 -4.11
C SER A 239 -5.65 -14.86 -5.46
N SER A 240 -4.83 -15.19 -6.45
CA SER A 240 -5.01 -14.70 -7.82
C SER A 240 -6.22 -15.42 -8.42
N ASN A 241 -7.42 -14.93 -8.15
CA ASN A 241 -8.60 -15.31 -8.91
C ASN A 241 -8.54 -14.64 -10.28
N THR A 242 -7.72 -15.18 -11.17
CA THR A 242 -7.89 -14.98 -12.62
C THR A 242 -9.05 -15.86 -13.07
N ALA A 243 -10.27 -15.45 -12.74
CA ALA A 243 -11.46 -16.02 -13.34
C ALA A 243 -11.66 -15.39 -14.73
N ALA A 244 -10.85 -15.83 -15.69
CA ALA A 244 -11.20 -15.71 -17.09
C ALA A 244 -12.41 -16.61 -17.35
N SER A 245 -13.55 -15.98 -17.62
CA SER A 245 -14.75 -16.63 -18.14
C SER A 245 -14.39 -17.46 -19.38
N SER A 246 -14.45 -18.78 -19.27
CA SER A 246 -14.72 -19.65 -20.40
C SER A 246 -15.72 -20.71 -19.99
N SER A 247 -16.91 -20.58 -20.54
CA SER A 247 -18.00 -21.52 -20.47
C SER A 247 -17.60 -22.86 -21.09
N GLY A 248 -17.62 -23.94 -20.29
CA GLY A 248 -17.50 -25.31 -20.75
C GLY A 248 -18.18 -26.26 -19.77
N SER A 249 -19.40 -26.67 -20.09
CA SER A 249 -20.17 -27.66 -19.33
C SER A 249 -19.52 -29.05 -19.37
N GLY A 250 -19.49 -29.73 -18.22
CA GLY A 250 -19.17 -31.15 -18.12
C GLY A 250 -19.06 -31.59 -16.66
N GLY A 251 -20.13 -32.17 -16.11
CA GLY A 251 -20.16 -32.63 -14.73
C GLY A 251 -19.41 -33.95 -14.52
N SER A 252 -18.86 -34.13 -13.31
CA SER A 252 -19.07 -35.31 -12.45
C SER A 252 -18.16 -35.25 -11.22
N SER A 253 -18.80 -35.21 -10.05
CA SER A 253 -18.46 -35.92 -8.80
C SER A 253 -16.98 -36.12 -8.44
N GLY A 254 -16.50 -35.36 -7.45
CA GLY A 254 -15.27 -35.63 -6.72
C GLY A 254 -15.22 -34.84 -5.41
N SER A 255 -15.60 -35.49 -4.31
CA SER A 255 -15.37 -35.00 -2.95
C SER A 255 -13.87 -34.80 -2.74
N GLY A 256 -13.46 -33.59 -2.36
CA GLY A 256 -12.05 -33.25 -2.18
C GLY A 256 -11.87 -31.78 -1.83
N SER A 257 -12.18 -31.44 -0.58
CA SER A 257 -11.64 -30.25 0.07
C SER A 257 -10.11 -30.27 -0.06
N SER A 258 -9.51 -29.28 -0.71
CA SER A 258 -8.06 -29.06 -0.65
C SER A 258 -7.77 -27.59 -0.34
N THR A 259 -7.91 -27.26 0.94
CA THR A 259 -7.10 -26.22 1.58
C THR A 259 -5.64 -26.65 1.51
N ASP A 260 -4.88 -26.19 0.51
CA ASP A 260 -3.43 -26.35 0.58
C ASP A 260 -2.82 -25.17 1.34
N THR A 261 -2.98 -25.24 2.67
CA THR A 261 -2.29 -24.44 3.70
C THR A 261 -1.29 -25.32 4.45
N ALA A 262 -0.72 -26.33 3.80
CA ALA A 262 -0.15 -27.47 4.52
C ALA A 262 1.17 -27.18 5.27
N VAL A 263 1.87 -26.08 4.97
CA VAL A 263 3.08 -25.67 5.71
C VAL A 263 2.83 -24.35 6.44
N GLU A 264 2.74 -24.41 7.77
CA GLU A 264 2.62 -23.26 8.66
C GLU A 264 3.94 -22.52 8.82
N ALA A 265 4.46 -21.94 7.73
CA ALA A 265 5.62 -21.08 7.78
C ALA A 265 5.59 -19.99 6.72
N SER A 266 6.24 -18.87 7.04
CA SER A 266 6.26 -17.66 6.21
C SER A 266 7.62 -16.96 6.25
N LEU A 267 7.95 -16.27 5.15
CA LEU A 267 9.04 -15.32 5.06
C LEU A 267 8.52 -13.95 5.51
N VAL A 268 9.05 -13.42 6.61
CA VAL A 268 8.62 -12.14 7.22
C VAL A 268 9.57 -10.99 6.95
N SER A 269 10.82 -11.26 6.57
CA SER A 269 11.76 -10.20 6.15
C SER A 269 12.85 -10.73 5.23
N ARG A 270 13.40 -9.85 4.41
CA ARG A 270 14.55 -10.11 3.53
C ARG A 270 15.45 -8.89 3.54
N ARG A 271 16.66 -9.01 4.08
CA ARG A 271 17.61 -7.89 4.13
C ARG A 271 19.02 -8.35 3.77
N PHE A 272 19.76 -7.53 3.06
CA PHE A 272 21.18 -7.75 2.87
C PHE A 272 21.96 -7.07 3.99
N ILE A 273 23.00 -7.74 4.48
CA ILE A 273 23.95 -7.19 5.45
C ILE A 273 25.38 -7.47 4.99
N HIS A 274 26.32 -6.71 5.54
CA HIS A 274 27.75 -7.03 5.48
C HIS A 274 28.14 -7.70 6.81
N ALA A 275 28.74 -8.89 6.73
CA ALA A 275 29.22 -9.68 7.85
C ALA A 275 30.74 -9.87 7.70
N GLY A 276 31.50 -8.88 8.16
CA GLY A 276 32.91 -8.71 7.78
C GLY A 276 33.00 -8.36 6.29
N ASP A 277 33.87 -9.06 5.57
CA ASP A 277 34.10 -8.83 4.13
C ASP A 277 33.04 -9.50 3.22
N ARG A 278 32.10 -10.24 3.80
CA ARG A 278 31.10 -11.02 3.04
C ARG A 278 29.72 -10.38 3.09
N ARG A 279 28.98 -10.52 2.00
CA ARG A 279 27.55 -10.16 1.93
C ARG A 279 26.70 -11.34 2.38
N GLU A 280 25.64 -11.07 3.13
CA GLU A 280 24.65 -12.08 3.50
C GLU A 280 23.24 -11.58 3.21
N LEU A 281 22.39 -12.46 2.66
CA LEU A 281 20.95 -12.26 2.62
C LEU A 281 20.34 -12.91 3.86
N VAL A 282 19.90 -12.09 4.80
CA VAL A 282 19.21 -12.53 6.02
C VAL A 282 17.71 -12.60 5.74
N LEU A 283 17.17 -13.81 5.84
CA LEU A 283 15.75 -14.10 5.70
C LEU A 283 15.14 -14.29 7.09
N GLY A 284 14.23 -13.41 7.49
CA GLY A 284 13.43 -13.62 8.69
C GLY A 284 12.29 -14.59 8.39
N LEU A 285 12.19 -15.67 9.13
CA LEU A 285 11.16 -16.69 8.99
C LEU A 285 10.29 -16.72 10.25
N LYS A 286 8.97 -16.90 10.08
CA LYS A 286 8.06 -17.25 11.17
C LYS A 286 7.47 -18.63 10.87
N ALA A 287 7.75 -19.60 11.73
CA ALA A 287 7.25 -20.96 11.64
C ALA A 287 6.23 -21.21 12.76
N GLY A 288 5.00 -21.61 12.42
CA GLY A 288 4.00 -22.14 13.34
C GLY A 288 4.28 -23.59 13.73
N GLU A 289 5.02 -24.31 12.90
CA GLU A 289 5.40 -25.71 13.13
C GLU A 289 6.90 -25.96 12.90
N ARG A 290 7.34 -27.23 13.01
CA ARG A 290 8.72 -27.61 12.67
C ARG A 290 8.87 -27.77 11.17
N ILE A 291 9.77 -26.98 10.60
CA ILE A 291 10.01 -26.95 9.15
C ILE A 291 11.48 -27.10 8.79
N ALA A 292 11.79 -27.68 7.63
CA ALA A 292 13.04 -27.49 6.91
C ALA A 292 12.92 -26.22 6.04
N ALA A 293 14.04 -25.52 5.82
CA ALA A 293 14.09 -24.34 4.96
C ALA A 293 15.26 -24.42 3.99
N GLU A 294 15.01 -24.16 2.72
CA GLU A 294 16.02 -24.12 1.66
C GLU A 294 15.89 -22.82 0.86
N ALA A 295 16.84 -21.92 1.05
CA ALA A 295 16.95 -20.68 0.29
C ALA A 295 17.96 -20.84 -0.84
N ASN A 296 17.54 -20.53 -2.06
CA ASN A 296 18.38 -20.46 -3.25
C ASN A 296 18.25 -19.08 -3.87
N LEU A 297 19.36 -18.41 -4.10
CA LEU A 297 19.44 -17.15 -4.82
C LEU A 297 19.84 -17.47 -6.26
N MET A 298 19.01 -17.10 -7.22
CA MET A 298 19.11 -17.51 -8.62
C MET A 298 19.37 -16.29 -9.52
N ARG A 299 20.25 -16.41 -10.51
CA ARG A 299 20.45 -15.42 -11.57
C ARG A 299 20.61 -16.13 -12.91
N GLY A 300 19.82 -15.76 -13.92
CA GLY A 300 19.86 -16.40 -15.23
C GLY A 300 19.64 -17.91 -15.18
N GLY A 301 18.79 -18.39 -14.25
CA GLY A 301 18.53 -19.82 -14.05
C GLY A 301 19.59 -20.60 -13.26
N ARG A 302 20.71 -19.97 -12.86
CA ARG A 302 21.78 -20.59 -12.05
C ARG A 302 21.71 -20.16 -10.60
N SER A 303 21.99 -21.06 -9.66
CA SER A 303 22.15 -20.71 -8.24
C SER A 303 23.46 -19.97 -8.04
N VAL A 304 23.40 -18.77 -7.46
CA VAL A 304 24.56 -17.92 -7.13
C VAL A 304 24.86 -17.90 -5.63
N ALA A 305 23.89 -18.25 -4.79
CA ALA A 305 24.07 -18.46 -3.36
C ALA A 305 22.97 -19.40 -2.86
N HIS A 306 23.25 -20.24 -1.86
CA HIS A 306 22.24 -21.12 -1.30
C HIS A 306 22.50 -21.41 0.18
N LYS A 307 21.43 -21.74 0.91
CA LYS A 307 21.49 -22.18 2.30
C LYS A 307 20.34 -23.14 2.58
N ARG A 308 20.64 -24.26 3.24
CA ARG A 308 19.65 -25.22 3.70
C ARG A 308 19.77 -25.41 5.21
N ILE A 309 18.63 -25.47 5.88
CA ILE A 309 18.50 -25.90 7.28
C ILE A 309 17.50 -27.06 7.32
N ALA A 310 17.93 -28.18 7.89
CA ALA A 310 17.15 -29.41 7.91
C ALA A 310 15.96 -29.36 8.89
N ALA A 311 16.05 -28.56 9.95
CA ALA A 311 14.97 -28.39 10.91
C ALA A 311 15.08 -27.06 11.67
N LEU A 312 13.98 -26.31 11.70
CA LEU A 312 13.73 -25.16 12.56
C LEU A 312 12.60 -25.52 13.51
N ALA A 313 12.70 -25.07 14.76
CA ALA A 313 11.60 -25.17 15.72
C ALA A 313 10.46 -24.19 15.34
N PRO A 314 9.25 -24.33 15.87
CA PRO A 314 8.27 -23.24 15.81
C PRO A 314 8.87 -21.96 16.42
N GLY A 315 8.50 -20.80 15.89
CA GLY A 315 8.99 -19.50 16.33
C GLY A 315 9.59 -18.66 15.21
N ARG A 316 10.28 -17.58 15.60
CA ARG A 316 10.96 -16.67 14.68
C ARG A 316 12.42 -17.08 14.51
N HIS A 317 12.88 -17.15 13.27
CA HIS A 317 14.25 -17.56 12.93
C HIS A 317 14.86 -16.62 11.90
N ASN A 318 16.18 -16.47 11.93
CA ASN A 318 16.92 -15.80 10.88
C ASN A 318 17.75 -16.83 10.12
N LEU A 319 17.53 -16.91 8.81
CA LEU A 319 18.30 -17.73 7.89
C LEU A 319 19.26 -16.82 7.11
N ALA A 320 20.53 -16.82 7.49
CA ALA A 320 21.59 -16.10 6.78
C ALA A 320 22.08 -16.94 5.59
N VAL A 321 21.90 -16.40 4.38
CA VAL A 321 22.38 -16.97 3.11
C VAL A 321 23.66 -16.24 2.72
N PRO A 322 24.84 -16.86 2.84
CA PRO A 322 26.11 -16.21 2.51
C PRO A 322 26.24 -16.04 0.99
N ILE A 323 26.74 -14.89 0.56
CA ILE A 323 26.94 -14.52 -0.83
C ILE A 323 28.43 -14.23 -1.02
N GLY A 324 29.09 -15.03 -1.86
CA GLY A 324 30.52 -14.86 -2.11
C GLY A 324 30.83 -13.57 -2.85
N ASP A 325 32.01 -13.00 -2.61
CA ASP A 325 32.42 -11.69 -3.11
C ASP A 325 32.51 -11.64 -4.65
N ALA A 326 32.86 -12.77 -5.27
CA ALA A 326 32.84 -12.95 -6.71
C ALA A 326 31.43 -12.86 -7.34
N THR A 327 30.36 -12.88 -6.55
CA THR A 327 28.98 -12.74 -7.05
C THR A 327 28.71 -11.29 -7.41
N PRO A 328 28.45 -10.94 -8.68
CA PRO A 328 28.24 -9.54 -9.04
C PRO A 328 26.98 -8.97 -8.38
N ALA A 329 26.96 -7.67 -8.13
CA ALA A 329 25.74 -6.97 -7.72
C ALA A 329 24.65 -7.05 -8.80
N GLY A 330 23.42 -6.66 -8.42
CA GLY A 330 22.29 -6.55 -9.34
C GLY A 330 21.23 -7.65 -9.17
N ALA A 331 20.31 -7.69 -10.12
CA ALA A 331 19.07 -8.48 -10.02
C ALA A 331 19.32 -9.99 -9.85
N ALA A 332 18.55 -10.60 -8.94
CA ALA A 332 18.50 -12.03 -8.69
C ALA A 332 17.08 -12.41 -8.22
N GLN A 333 16.82 -13.71 -8.12
CA GLN A 333 15.56 -14.27 -7.64
C GLN A 333 15.84 -15.18 -6.44
N LEU A 334 15.29 -14.84 -5.29
CA LEU A 334 15.20 -15.75 -4.15
C LEU A 334 14.13 -16.81 -4.45
N LYS A 335 14.46 -18.07 -4.28
CA LYS A 335 13.56 -19.24 -4.18
C LYS A 335 13.77 -19.86 -2.80
N LEU A 336 12.80 -19.66 -1.91
CA LEU A 336 12.78 -20.23 -0.56
C LEU A 336 11.76 -21.36 -0.51
N THR A 337 12.19 -22.59 -0.28
CA THR A 337 11.31 -23.73 -0.05
C THR A 337 11.25 -24.03 1.45
N LEU A 338 10.04 -24.13 2.00
CA LEU A 338 9.76 -24.50 3.38
C LEU A 338 9.04 -25.84 3.35
N THR A 339 9.51 -26.82 4.11
CA THR A 339 8.96 -28.19 4.10
C THR A 339 8.64 -28.63 5.52
N ASP A 340 7.43 -29.10 5.78
CA ASP A 340 7.04 -29.61 7.11
C ASP A 340 7.57 -31.03 7.36
N ARG A 341 7.16 -31.65 8.47
CA ARG A 341 7.52 -33.05 8.78
C ARG A 341 6.75 -34.09 7.97
N ALA A 342 5.56 -33.74 7.47
CA ALA A 342 4.74 -34.61 6.64
C ALA A 342 5.23 -34.66 5.18
N GLY A 343 6.18 -33.79 4.81
CA GLY A 343 6.74 -33.67 3.46
C GLY A 343 6.02 -32.63 2.59
N ASN A 344 5.02 -31.94 3.14
CA ASN A 344 4.35 -30.84 2.45
C ASN A 344 5.36 -29.70 2.26
N SER A 345 5.32 -29.04 1.10
CA SER A 345 6.30 -28.02 0.75
C SER A 345 5.66 -26.76 0.19
N ARG A 346 6.09 -25.60 0.69
CA ARG A 346 5.73 -24.28 0.22
C ARG A 346 6.94 -23.59 -0.38
N THR A 347 6.85 -23.14 -1.64
CA THR A 347 7.92 -22.35 -2.27
C THR A 347 7.54 -20.89 -2.40
N ILE A 348 8.37 -20.00 -1.87
CA ILE A 348 8.28 -18.54 -1.95
C ILE A 348 9.32 -18.06 -2.97
N ARG A 349 8.90 -17.30 -3.98
CA ARG A 349 9.80 -16.69 -4.96
C ARG A 349 9.75 -15.17 -4.84
N LYS A 350 10.90 -14.50 -4.73
CA LYS A 350 10.99 -13.03 -4.64
C LYS A 350 12.11 -12.50 -5.53
N ARG A 351 11.87 -11.39 -6.22
CA ARG A 351 12.95 -10.62 -6.86
C ARG A 351 13.75 -9.89 -5.77
N VAL A 352 15.07 -9.90 -5.90
CA VAL A 352 15.99 -9.22 -4.97
C VAL A 352 17.13 -8.60 -5.78
N ALA A 353 17.78 -7.57 -5.22
CA ALA A 353 18.98 -6.97 -5.80
C ALA A 353 20.15 -7.22 -4.85
N ILE A 354 21.17 -7.97 -5.32
CA ILE A 354 22.40 -8.18 -4.56
C ILE A 354 23.15 -6.84 -4.53
N PRO A 355 23.50 -6.29 -3.34
CA PRO A 355 24.22 -5.03 -3.25
C PRO A 355 25.65 -5.18 -3.78
N ASN A 356 26.30 -4.05 -4.08
CA ASN A 356 27.75 -4.04 -4.26
C ASN A 356 28.46 -4.54 -2.99
N GLY A 357 29.59 -5.22 -3.17
CA GLY A 357 30.48 -5.62 -2.08
C GLY A 357 31.35 -4.47 -1.64
#